data_AF-A0A1B7YRU1-F1
#
_entry.id   AF-A0A1B7YRU1-F1
#
_cell.length_a   1.000
_cell.length_b   1.000
_cell.length_c   1.000
_cell.angle_alpha   90.00
_cell.angle_beta   90.00
_cell.angle_gamma   90.00
#
_symmetry.space_group_name_H-M   'P 1'
#
loop_
_entity.id
_entity.type
_entity.pdbx_description
1 polymer ?
#
loop_
_entity_poly.entity_id
_entity_poly.type
_entity_poly.pdbx_seq_one_letter_code
_entity_poly.pdbx_strand_id
1 'polypeptide(L)'
;MAGLVERLKASGGTESAGFLNDIIEQLWPNINVAGCKMVKDIVEPMFATMLPGPLSSLKFVKLDLGHVPMRVSEVDVHKVDNGGIKLDMDVTWEGKSDIELDGKMVPKLGIEHVHLKGRLSILLAPLIDAIPLIGAAQVAFINPPELKLDFTNAANIADWALVDKAVRKVIISIISSMAVLPNRYLVKLDSNNDYFRTYLPHLGALRLTVERAVGISGPKKSGAKRLLAKIVKDVPDCYCKVVVGAEDEWRTSTKKNDTDPEWNETHDFLVADHDQRITIDVQDDDLGGDDDIGVASTTVREILLGGGSQQLDLTHKGEPTDAKVVVHARFFNFVEDAGAITATRSENQDQIVGLATVLVASALGLQGQRDELNPSIKVSWGAKEFRTAAKSYSPGTDIFNPSFDQAFRIPVTADLLANPAGFRIALLNKADETGAVEIPFEDVLAAPGLVKEESFDVGSGATVRASISLRGLQPAH
;
A
#
# COMPACT_ATOMS: atom_id res chain seq x y z
N MET A 1 -7.80 17.96 20.84
CA MET A 1 -6.71 18.24 19.88
C MET A 1 -5.37 18.08 20.55
N ALA A 2 -5.23 18.49 21.82
CA ALA A 2 -3.96 18.43 22.56
C ALA A 2 -3.32 17.02 22.59
N GLY A 3 -4.09 15.95 22.86
CA GLY A 3 -3.55 14.59 22.96
C GLY A 3 -3.20 13.92 21.62
N LEU A 4 -3.84 14.30 20.50
CA LEU A 4 -3.42 13.86 19.17
C LEU A 4 -2.15 14.61 18.74
N VAL A 5 -2.13 15.94 18.91
CA VAL A 5 -0.97 16.78 18.56
C VAL A 5 0.29 16.37 19.33
N GLU A 6 0.17 16.02 20.61
CA GLU A 6 1.29 15.53 21.41
C GLU A 6 1.84 14.21 20.86
N ARG A 7 0.97 13.25 20.54
CA ARG A 7 1.37 11.99 19.88
C ARG A 7 2.00 12.21 18.52
N LEU A 8 1.50 13.16 17.74
CA LEU A 8 2.07 13.53 16.44
C LEU A 8 3.41 14.28 16.54
N LYS A 9 3.77 14.80 17.72
CA LYS A 9 5.06 15.48 17.97
C LYS A 9 6.03 14.62 18.78
N ALA A 10 5.59 13.49 19.30
CA ALA A 10 6.41 12.56 20.06
C ALA A 10 7.34 11.78 19.11
N SER A 11 8.43 12.40 18.70
CA SER A 11 9.60 11.71 18.15
C SER A 11 10.75 11.83 19.15
N GLY A 12 11.52 10.77 19.32
CA GLY A 12 12.74 10.76 20.13
C GLY A 12 13.90 11.55 19.50
N GLY A 13 13.68 12.08 18.29
CA GLY A 13 14.73 12.60 17.42
C GLY A 13 15.31 11.51 16.54
N THR A 14 15.91 11.92 15.42
CA THR A 14 16.54 11.00 14.48
C THR A 14 18.02 10.81 14.81
N GLU A 15 18.51 9.58 14.68
CA GLU A 15 19.90 9.22 14.92
C GLU A 15 20.65 8.91 13.62
N SER A 16 21.97 9.11 13.64
CA SER A 16 22.85 8.73 12.54
C SER A 16 22.97 7.20 12.44
N ALA A 17 22.90 6.66 11.22
CA ALA A 17 22.88 5.21 11.00
C ALA A 17 24.25 4.62 10.58
N GLY A 18 25.36 5.20 11.04
CA GLY A 18 26.72 4.84 10.59
C GLY A 18 26.99 3.34 10.67
N PHE A 19 26.76 2.73 11.83
CA PHE A 19 26.99 1.30 12.03
C PHE A 19 26.08 0.41 11.16
N LEU A 20 24.83 0.82 10.91
CA LEU A 20 23.91 0.07 10.04
C LEU A 20 24.41 0.09 8.60
N ASN A 21 24.93 1.24 8.14
CA ASN A 21 25.54 1.35 6.83
C ASN A 21 26.77 0.43 6.68
N ASP A 22 27.62 0.33 7.72
CA ASP A 22 28.77 -0.58 7.72
C ASP A 22 28.36 -2.06 7.65
N ILE A 23 27.25 -2.43 8.30
CA ILE A 23 26.67 -3.77 8.21
C ILE A 23 26.10 -4.04 6.82
N ILE A 24 25.34 -3.08 6.26
CA ILE A 24 24.76 -3.20 4.92
C ILE A 24 25.86 -3.36 3.87
N GLU A 25 26.94 -2.59 3.97
CA GLU A 25 28.08 -2.67 3.05
C GLU A 25 28.72 -4.07 3.06
N GLN A 26 28.92 -4.66 4.24
CA GLN A 26 29.44 -6.02 4.38
C GLN A 26 28.46 -7.10 3.88
N LEU A 27 27.16 -6.89 4.08
CA LEU A 27 26.12 -7.82 3.63
C LEU A 27 25.78 -7.67 2.15
N TRP A 28 26.17 -6.58 1.50
CA TRP A 28 25.74 -6.22 0.15
C TRP A 28 25.95 -7.32 -0.90
N PRO A 29 27.08 -8.04 -0.95
CA PRO A 29 27.23 -9.16 -1.89
C PRO A 29 26.16 -10.24 -1.73
N ASN A 30 25.75 -10.53 -0.49
CA ASN A 30 24.70 -11.51 -0.18
C ASN A 30 23.31 -10.94 -0.50
N ILE A 31 23.08 -9.67 -0.19
CA ILE A 31 21.85 -8.94 -0.53
C ILE A 31 21.66 -8.92 -2.05
N ASN A 32 22.73 -8.70 -2.83
CA ASN A 32 22.67 -8.72 -4.28
C ASN A 32 22.21 -10.09 -4.79
N VAL A 33 22.84 -11.19 -4.35
CA VAL A 33 22.44 -12.55 -4.75
C VAL A 33 20.99 -12.87 -4.36
N ALA A 34 20.61 -12.64 -3.11
CA ALA A 34 19.27 -12.94 -2.61
C ALA A 34 18.21 -12.02 -3.23
N GLY A 35 18.51 -10.74 -3.34
CA GLY A 35 17.67 -9.70 -3.93
C GLY A 35 17.42 -9.94 -5.42
N CYS A 36 18.45 -10.28 -6.19
CA CYS A 36 18.29 -10.65 -7.60
C CYS A 36 17.38 -11.87 -7.77
N LYS A 37 17.55 -12.90 -6.93
CA LYS A 37 16.66 -14.06 -6.97
C LYS A 37 15.21 -13.66 -6.68
N MET A 38 14.99 -12.87 -5.62
CA MET A 38 13.66 -12.39 -5.25
C MET A 38 13.02 -11.53 -6.35
N VAL A 39 13.77 -10.58 -6.93
CA VAL A 39 13.30 -9.76 -8.04
C VAL A 39 12.93 -10.62 -9.24
N LYS A 40 13.76 -11.59 -9.62
CA LYS A 40 13.45 -12.48 -10.73
C LYS A 40 12.19 -13.31 -10.48
N ASP A 41 12.08 -13.93 -9.31
CA ASP A 41 10.98 -14.83 -8.98
C ASP A 41 9.63 -14.09 -8.82
N ILE A 42 9.65 -12.81 -8.43
CA ILE A 42 8.44 -11.99 -8.21
C ILE A 42 8.10 -11.13 -9.42
N VAL A 43 9.07 -10.39 -9.96
CA VAL A 43 8.85 -9.36 -10.98
C VAL A 43 8.70 -9.96 -12.38
N GLU A 44 9.52 -10.95 -12.75
CA GLU A 44 9.48 -11.54 -14.09
C GLU A 44 8.10 -12.12 -14.46
N PRO A 45 7.42 -12.90 -13.59
CA PRO A 45 6.06 -13.36 -13.86
C PRO A 45 5.04 -12.21 -14.00
N MET A 46 5.26 -11.10 -13.31
CA MET A 46 4.36 -9.94 -13.32
C MET A 46 4.51 -9.09 -14.58
N PHE A 47 5.65 -9.16 -15.28
CA PHE A 47 5.78 -8.53 -16.59
C PHE A 47 4.76 -9.07 -17.59
N ALA A 48 4.54 -10.38 -17.60
CA ALA A 48 3.59 -11.01 -18.52
C ALA A 48 2.13 -10.58 -18.29
N THR A 49 1.79 -10.17 -17.06
CA THR A 49 0.41 -9.80 -16.69
C THR A 49 0.18 -8.29 -16.69
N MET A 50 1.20 -7.49 -16.36
CA MET A 50 1.04 -6.05 -16.12
C MET A 50 1.60 -5.18 -17.24
N LEU A 51 2.56 -5.65 -18.05
CA LEU A 51 3.11 -4.84 -19.13
C LEU A 51 2.26 -4.92 -20.41
N PRO A 52 2.07 -3.81 -21.13
CA PRO A 52 1.23 -3.77 -22.32
C PRO A 52 1.91 -4.38 -23.55
N GLY A 53 1.13 -5.00 -24.42
CA GLY A 53 1.54 -5.37 -25.78
C GLY A 53 2.85 -6.17 -25.83
N PRO A 54 3.81 -5.81 -26.71
CA PRO A 54 5.10 -6.49 -26.83
C PRO A 54 5.94 -6.56 -25.55
N LEU A 55 5.77 -5.61 -24.62
CA LEU A 55 6.53 -5.54 -23.37
C LEU A 55 6.20 -6.68 -22.40
N SER A 56 5.03 -7.32 -22.54
CA SER A 56 4.66 -8.51 -21.75
C SER A 56 5.62 -9.69 -21.91
N SER A 57 6.45 -9.69 -22.95
CA SER A 57 7.45 -10.74 -23.20
C SER A 57 8.81 -10.49 -22.56
N LEU A 58 8.97 -9.38 -21.81
CA LEU A 58 10.23 -9.03 -21.16
C LEU A 58 10.60 -10.06 -20.08
N LYS A 59 11.89 -10.41 -20.04
CA LYS A 59 12.50 -11.31 -19.05
C LYS A 59 13.90 -10.83 -18.69
N PHE A 60 14.38 -11.20 -17.50
CA PHE A 60 15.74 -10.88 -17.08
C PHE A 60 16.74 -11.84 -17.75
N VAL A 61 17.62 -11.29 -18.59
CA VAL A 61 18.79 -11.99 -19.13
C VAL A 61 19.95 -11.89 -18.16
N LYS A 62 20.10 -10.71 -17.56
CA LYS A 62 21.09 -10.43 -16.53
C LYS A 62 20.43 -9.59 -15.43
N LEU A 63 20.80 -9.85 -14.19
CA LEU A 63 20.26 -9.15 -13.05
C LEU A 63 21.35 -9.08 -11.98
N ASP A 64 21.96 -7.91 -11.87
CA ASP A 64 22.97 -7.57 -10.88
C ASP A 64 22.65 -6.17 -10.33
N LEU A 65 22.44 -6.07 -9.02
CA LEU A 65 22.14 -4.79 -8.35
C LEU A 65 23.40 -3.89 -8.24
N GLY A 66 24.57 -4.39 -8.62
CA GLY A 66 25.82 -3.65 -8.59
C GLY A 66 26.56 -3.75 -7.25
N HIS A 67 27.64 -2.99 -7.13
CA HIS A 67 28.54 -2.98 -5.96
C HIS A 67 28.30 -1.80 -5.01
N VAL A 68 27.46 -0.84 -5.39
CA VAL A 68 27.15 0.33 -4.55
C VAL A 68 25.95 -0.01 -3.67
N PRO A 69 26.12 -0.12 -2.34
CA PRO A 69 25.04 -0.49 -1.44
C PRO A 69 24.04 0.64 -1.22
N MET A 70 22.82 0.26 -0.82
CA MET A 70 21.86 1.21 -0.25
C MET A 70 22.39 1.79 1.06
N ARG A 71 22.00 3.03 1.36
CA ARG A 71 22.31 3.71 2.63
C ARG A 71 21.04 4.04 3.39
N VAL A 72 21.17 4.04 4.71
CA VAL A 72 20.13 4.44 5.65
C VAL A 72 20.55 5.68 6.44
N SER A 73 19.56 6.49 6.82
CA SER A 73 19.72 7.71 7.62
C SER A 73 18.44 8.03 8.40
N GLU A 74 18.50 9.04 9.26
CA GLU A 74 17.34 9.58 9.98
C GLU A 74 16.55 8.50 10.75
N VAL A 75 17.25 7.64 11.50
CA VAL A 75 16.64 6.50 12.17
C VAL A 75 15.85 6.98 13.39
N ASP A 76 14.57 6.64 13.45
CA ASP A 76 13.70 6.86 14.60
C ASP A 76 13.21 5.49 15.12
N VAL A 77 13.27 5.29 16.43
CA VAL A 77 12.88 4.04 17.08
C VAL A 77 11.80 4.31 18.10
N HIS A 78 10.67 3.62 17.96
CA HIS A 78 9.56 3.74 18.90
C HIS A 78 8.98 2.38 19.26
N LYS A 79 8.44 2.31 20.47
CA LYS A 79 7.61 1.19 20.91
C LYS A 79 6.24 1.30 20.28
N VAL A 80 5.69 0.19 19.82
CA VAL A 80 4.33 0.10 19.27
C VAL A 80 3.38 -0.59 20.25
N ASP A 81 2.08 -0.38 20.08
CA ASP A 81 1.03 -0.81 21.02
C ASP A 81 1.01 -2.33 21.24
N ASN A 82 1.36 -3.13 20.23
CA ASN A 82 1.47 -4.59 20.36
C ASN A 82 2.74 -5.06 21.12
N GLY A 83 3.49 -4.13 21.72
CA GLY A 83 4.71 -4.40 22.48
C GLY A 83 5.97 -4.58 21.63
N GLY A 84 5.87 -4.50 20.30
CA GLY A 84 6.99 -4.56 19.37
C GLY A 84 7.84 -3.29 19.33
N ILE A 85 8.87 -3.35 18.49
CA ILE A 85 9.79 -2.24 18.20
C ILE A 85 9.63 -1.85 16.74
N LYS A 86 9.32 -0.58 16.45
CA LYS A 86 9.29 -0.05 15.09
C LYS A 86 10.48 0.88 14.88
N LEU A 87 11.20 0.64 13.79
CA LEU A 87 12.33 1.44 13.33
C LEU A 87 11.97 2.06 11.99
N ASP A 88 11.88 3.39 11.95
CA ASP A 88 11.64 4.12 10.72
C ASP A 88 12.92 4.84 10.29
N MET A 89 13.29 4.74 9.03
CA MET A 89 14.55 5.28 8.50
C MET A 89 14.42 5.68 7.04
N ASP A 90 15.18 6.68 6.63
CA ASP A 90 15.30 7.04 5.23
C ASP A 90 16.24 6.08 4.53
N VAL A 91 15.80 5.50 3.42
CA VAL A 91 16.62 4.68 2.52
C VAL A 91 16.92 5.49 1.28
N THR A 92 18.20 5.53 0.89
CA THR A 92 18.64 6.05 -0.41
C THR A 92 19.56 5.03 -1.07
N TRP A 93 19.28 4.68 -2.32
CA TRP A 93 20.13 3.80 -3.12
C TRP A 93 20.45 4.46 -4.45
N GLU A 94 21.72 4.79 -4.63
CA GLU A 94 22.29 5.35 -5.86
C GLU A 94 23.15 4.25 -6.52
N GLY A 95 22.47 3.18 -6.94
CA GLY A 95 23.10 1.94 -7.36
C GLY A 95 23.61 1.99 -8.79
N LYS A 96 24.85 1.57 -9.03
CA LYS A 96 25.36 1.28 -10.38
C LYS A 96 25.12 -0.19 -10.73
N SER A 97 23.98 -0.45 -11.35
CA SER A 97 23.46 -1.78 -11.65
C SER A 97 23.91 -2.31 -13.01
N ASP A 98 23.73 -3.61 -13.24
CA ASP A 98 23.95 -4.25 -14.53
C ASP A 98 22.79 -5.24 -14.77
N ILE A 99 21.65 -4.67 -15.16
CA ILE A 99 20.41 -5.39 -15.38
C ILE A 99 20.10 -5.34 -16.86
N GLU A 100 19.80 -6.50 -17.45
CA GLU A 100 19.45 -6.61 -18.86
C GLU A 100 18.11 -7.33 -19.02
N LEU A 101 17.20 -6.68 -19.74
CA LEU A 101 15.90 -7.21 -20.13
C LEU A 101 15.89 -7.51 -21.63
N ASP A 102 15.24 -8.59 -22.01
CA ASP A 102 15.06 -8.99 -23.42
C ASP A 102 13.63 -9.49 -23.66
N GLY A 103 13.11 -9.29 -24.87
CA GLY A 103 11.73 -9.64 -25.25
C GLY A 103 11.62 -9.98 -26.73
N LYS A 104 10.58 -10.75 -27.12
CA LYS A 104 10.45 -11.32 -28.48
C LYS A 104 10.35 -10.26 -29.60
N MET A 105 10.00 -9.03 -29.27
CA MET A 105 9.84 -7.90 -30.19
C MET A 105 10.32 -6.56 -29.58
N VAL A 106 11.09 -6.64 -28.49
CA VAL A 106 11.59 -5.47 -27.77
C VAL A 106 13.11 -5.53 -27.84
N PRO A 107 13.79 -4.47 -28.30
CA PRO A 107 15.25 -4.43 -28.25
C PRO A 107 15.75 -4.68 -26.83
N LYS A 108 16.94 -5.29 -26.71
CA LYS A 108 17.57 -5.52 -25.41
C LYS A 108 17.69 -4.18 -24.65
N LEU A 109 17.15 -4.14 -23.44
CA LEU A 109 17.16 -2.97 -22.56
C LEU A 109 18.19 -3.21 -21.46
N GLY A 110 19.09 -2.27 -21.21
CA GLY A 110 19.96 -2.29 -20.04
C GLY A 110 19.56 -1.21 -19.05
N ILE A 111 19.66 -1.51 -17.75
CA ILE A 111 19.53 -0.53 -16.65
C ILE A 111 20.89 -0.44 -15.96
N GLU A 112 21.53 0.73 -16.09
CA GLU A 112 22.87 1.00 -15.55
C GLU A 112 22.85 1.68 -14.19
N HIS A 113 21.81 2.47 -13.90
CA HIS A 113 21.65 3.07 -12.58
C HIS A 113 20.24 2.91 -12.06
N VAL A 114 20.14 2.62 -10.77
CA VAL A 114 18.90 2.62 -10.01
C VAL A 114 19.01 3.67 -8.92
N HIS A 115 18.05 4.58 -8.90
CA HIS A 115 17.88 5.59 -7.88
C HIS A 115 16.61 5.26 -7.10
N LEU A 116 16.75 4.87 -5.85
CA LEU A 116 15.62 4.59 -4.97
C LEU A 116 15.69 5.52 -3.75
N LYS A 117 14.58 6.19 -3.43
CA LYS A 117 14.46 6.96 -2.20
C LYS A 117 13.12 6.70 -1.53
N GLY A 118 13.11 6.47 -0.22
CA GLY A 118 11.87 6.32 0.53
C GLY A 118 12.08 6.17 2.03
N ARG A 119 10.99 6.36 2.79
CA ARG A 119 10.97 6.12 4.24
C ARG A 119 10.59 4.67 4.51
N LEU A 120 11.55 3.87 4.95
CA LEU A 120 11.39 2.47 5.31
C LEU A 120 10.96 2.34 6.78
N SER A 121 10.09 1.38 7.04
CA SER A 121 9.60 0.99 8.35
C SER A 121 9.85 -0.49 8.59
N ILE A 122 10.60 -0.80 9.64
CA ILE A 122 10.87 -2.16 10.11
C ILE A 122 10.17 -2.36 11.45
N LEU A 123 9.24 -3.30 11.50
CA LEU A 123 8.58 -3.72 12.73
C LEU A 123 9.17 -5.05 13.20
N LEU A 124 9.70 -5.07 14.41
CA LEU A 124 10.15 -6.26 15.12
C LEU A 124 9.05 -6.63 16.14
N ALA A 125 8.21 -7.60 15.78
CA ALA A 125 7.08 -8.02 16.59
C ALA A 125 6.64 -9.46 16.26
N PRO A 126 6.19 -10.24 17.25
CA PRO A 126 6.25 -9.94 18.70
C PRO A 126 7.67 -10.04 19.25
N LEU A 127 7.90 -9.41 20.40
CA LEU A 127 9.04 -9.75 21.25
C LEU A 127 8.72 -11.04 22.01
N ILE A 128 9.70 -11.94 22.16
CA ILE A 128 9.54 -13.26 22.75
C ILE A 128 10.61 -13.54 23.80
N ASP A 129 10.30 -14.39 24.78
CA ASP A 129 11.21 -14.76 25.87
C ASP A 129 12.13 -15.95 25.51
N ALA A 130 12.44 -16.11 24.22
CA ALA A 130 13.33 -17.13 23.69
C ALA A 130 14.21 -16.53 22.60
N ILE A 131 15.51 -16.87 22.56
CA ILE A 131 16.43 -16.41 21.50
C ILE A 131 15.84 -16.79 20.12
N PRO A 132 15.73 -15.84 19.17
CA PRO A 132 16.46 -14.56 19.08
C PRO A 132 15.78 -13.32 19.71
N LEU A 133 14.81 -13.50 20.62
CA LEU A 133 14.01 -12.47 21.31
C LEU A 133 12.98 -11.75 20.43
N ILE A 134 12.99 -12.02 19.13
CA ILE A 134 12.09 -11.42 18.15
C ILE A 134 11.47 -12.57 17.36
N GLY A 135 10.13 -12.63 17.33
CA GLY A 135 9.40 -13.66 16.57
C GLY A 135 9.43 -13.42 15.07
N ALA A 136 9.27 -12.16 14.65
CA ALA A 136 9.33 -11.79 13.23
C ALA A 136 9.78 -10.34 13.01
N ALA A 137 10.29 -10.10 11.81
CA ALA A 137 10.53 -8.77 11.26
C ALA A 137 9.56 -8.51 10.10
N GLN A 138 9.01 -7.31 10.03
CA GLN A 138 8.12 -6.88 8.96
C GLN A 138 8.63 -5.60 8.34
N VAL A 139 8.84 -5.60 7.03
CA VAL A 139 9.45 -4.49 6.30
C VAL A 139 8.43 -3.89 5.34
N ALA A 140 8.28 -2.56 5.38
CA ALA A 140 7.47 -1.82 4.43
C ALA A 140 7.98 -0.38 4.29
N PHE A 141 7.79 0.24 3.15
CA PHE A 141 7.86 1.69 3.03
C PHE A 141 6.57 2.33 3.55
N ILE A 142 6.66 3.49 4.17
CA ILE A 142 5.49 4.25 4.64
C ILE A 142 4.65 4.72 3.43
N ASN A 143 5.32 5.14 2.36
CA ASN A 143 4.74 5.57 1.10
C ASN A 143 5.44 4.84 -0.06
N PRO A 144 4.82 4.74 -1.25
CA PRO A 144 5.52 4.25 -2.43
C PRO A 144 6.87 5.00 -2.61
N PRO A 145 8.01 4.29 -2.69
CA PRO A 145 9.30 4.95 -2.83
C PRO A 145 9.42 5.62 -4.19
N GLU A 146 10.24 6.67 -4.28
CA GLU A 146 10.66 7.24 -5.54
C GLU A 146 11.64 6.29 -6.22
N LEU A 147 11.36 5.94 -7.48
CA LEU A 147 12.22 5.10 -8.30
C LEU A 147 12.58 5.81 -9.60
N LYS A 148 13.88 5.97 -9.84
CA LYS A 148 14.42 6.32 -11.14
C LYS A 148 15.39 5.26 -11.65
N LEU A 149 15.37 5.06 -12.95
CA LEU A 149 16.12 4.06 -13.68
C LEU A 149 16.80 4.74 -14.87
N ASP A 150 18.12 4.65 -14.93
CA ASP A 150 18.88 5.12 -16.08
C ASP A 150 19.16 3.95 -17.01
N PHE A 151 18.65 4.05 -18.23
CA PHE A 151 18.72 2.99 -19.20
C PHE A 151 19.79 3.23 -20.25
N THR A 152 20.43 2.15 -20.70
CA THR A 152 21.37 2.17 -21.82
C THR A 152 20.64 2.07 -23.14
N ASN A 153 21.23 2.66 -24.18
CA ASN A 153 20.73 2.58 -25.56
C ASN A 153 19.28 3.08 -25.74
N ALA A 154 18.75 3.85 -24.80
CA ALA A 154 17.41 4.44 -24.82
C ALA A 154 17.13 5.21 -26.14
N ALA A 155 18.15 5.87 -26.69
CA ALA A 155 18.07 6.62 -27.95
C ALA A 155 17.74 5.75 -29.19
N ASN A 156 17.95 4.43 -29.12
CA ASN A 156 17.65 3.49 -30.22
C ASN A 156 16.20 2.98 -30.17
N ILE A 157 15.40 3.42 -29.20
CA ILE A 157 14.03 2.94 -28.97
C ILE A 157 13.06 4.10 -29.27
N ALA A 158 12.24 3.92 -30.30
CA ALA A 158 11.36 4.97 -30.83
C ALA A 158 10.42 5.58 -29.78
N ASP A 159 9.91 4.77 -28.85
CA ASP A 159 8.97 5.19 -27.80
C ASP A 159 9.57 5.01 -26.39
N TRP A 160 10.85 5.35 -26.22
CA TRP A 160 11.60 5.15 -24.98
C TRP A 160 10.86 5.63 -23.71
N ALA A 161 10.30 6.84 -23.73
CA ALA A 161 9.60 7.41 -22.59
C ALA A 161 8.39 6.59 -22.14
N LEU A 162 7.70 5.92 -23.08
CA LEU A 162 6.58 5.04 -22.77
C LEU A 162 7.06 3.74 -22.10
N VAL A 163 8.19 3.20 -22.57
CA VAL A 163 8.82 2.00 -21.98
C VAL A 163 9.29 2.28 -20.56
N ASP A 164 10.01 3.38 -20.35
CA ASP A 164 10.46 3.83 -19.02
C ASP A 164 9.28 3.94 -18.05
N LYS A 165 8.23 4.66 -18.45
CA LYS A 165 7.02 4.84 -17.64
C LYS A 165 6.34 3.50 -17.32
N ALA A 166 6.21 2.61 -18.31
CA ALA A 166 5.57 1.31 -18.12
C ALA A 166 6.36 0.40 -17.16
N VAL A 167 7.68 0.26 -17.36
CA VAL A 167 8.54 -0.59 -16.53
C VAL A 167 8.60 -0.06 -15.09
N ARG A 168 8.81 1.24 -14.91
CA ARG A 168 8.82 1.87 -13.58
C ARG A 168 7.49 1.68 -12.86
N LYS A 169 6.37 1.90 -13.56
CA LYS A 169 5.04 1.72 -13.00
C LYS A 169 4.84 0.29 -12.50
N VAL A 170 5.24 -0.71 -13.28
CA VAL A 170 5.14 -2.12 -12.85
C VAL A 170 6.01 -2.36 -11.61
N ILE A 171 7.27 -1.95 -11.59
CA ILE A 171 8.14 -2.17 -10.42
C ILE A 171 7.56 -1.52 -9.16
N ILE A 172 7.11 -0.26 -9.26
CA ILE A 172 6.47 0.43 -8.13
C ILE A 172 5.19 -0.26 -7.70
N SER A 173 4.32 -0.68 -8.63
CA SER A 173 3.10 -1.44 -8.30
C SER A 173 3.42 -2.72 -7.52
N ILE A 174 4.51 -3.41 -7.88
CA ILE A 174 4.96 -4.62 -7.19
C ILE A 174 5.42 -4.28 -5.77
N ILE A 175 6.32 -3.31 -5.63
CA ILE A 175 6.80 -2.84 -4.33
C ILE A 175 5.61 -2.40 -3.45
N SER A 176 4.65 -1.67 -4.00
CA SER A 176 3.44 -1.24 -3.29
C SER A 176 2.58 -2.40 -2.81
N SER A 177 2.43 -3.42 -3.63
CA SER A 177 1.64 -4.61 -3.28
C SER A 177 2.28 -5.47 -2.18
N MET A 178 3.61 -5.45 -2.05
CA MET A 178 4.34 -6.34 -1.13
C MET A 178 4.89 -5.65 0.12
N ALA A 179 5.28 -4.38 0.01
CA ALA A 179 6.11 -3.68 0.99
C ALA A 179 5.89 -2.17 0.98
N VAL A 180 4.66 -1.71 0.77
CA VAL A 180 4.22 -0.35 1.15
C VAL A 180 3.02 -0.50 2.06
N LEU A 181 2.96 0.31 3.11
CA LEU A 181 1.86 0.24 4.07
C LEU A 181 0.48 0.34 3.39
N PRO A 182 -0.48 -0.50 3.80
CA PRO A 182 -0.45 -1.42 4.96
C PRO A 182 0.18 -2.79 4.68
N ASN A 183 0.72 -3.04 3.48
CA ASN A 183 1.37 -4.30 3.12
C ASN A 183 2.80 -4.33 3.66
N ARG A 184 3.14 -5.46 4.30
CA ARG A 184 4.42 -5.66 4.97
C ARG A 184 5.01 -6.98 4.51
N TYR A 185 6.28 -6.96 4.11
CA TYR A 185 7.03 -8.17 3.83
C TYR A 185 7.44 -8.81 5.17
N LEU A 186 6.89 -9.99 5.46
CA LEU A 186 7.08 -10.70 6.73
C LEU A 186 8.22 -11.71 6.64
N VAL A 187 9.19 -11.59 7.54
CA VAL A 187 10.27 -12.56 7.77
C VAL A 187 10.10 -13.13 9.17
N LYS A 188 9.77 -14.43 9.27
CA LYS A 188 9.71 -15.15 10.55
C LYS A 188 11.13 -15.47 11.01
N LEU A 189 11.49 -14.98 12.20
CA LEU A 189 12.77 -15.27 12.84
C LEU A 189 12.65 -16.47 13.80
N ASP A 190 11.46 -16.69 14.34
CA ASP A 190 11.05 -17.91 15.04
C ASP A 190 10.09 -18.73 14.16
N SER A 191 10.37 -20.03 14.02
CA SER A 191 9.49 -20.95 13.29
C SER A 191 8.12 -21.11 13.95
N ASN A 192 8.02 -20.86 15.26
CA ASN A 192 6.78 -20.92 16.02
C ASN A 192 6.07 -19.56 16.13
N ASN A 193 6.51 -18.56 15.36
CA ASN A 193 5.96 -17.22 15.43
C ASN A 193 4.44 -17.20 15.17
N ASP A 194 3.71 -16.63 16.11
CA ASP A 194 2.28 -16.37 15.97
C ASP A 194 2.01 -15.14 15.09
N TYR A 195 1.47 -15.37 13.89
CA TYR A 195 1.15 -14.32 12.93
C TYR A 195 0.24 -13.22 13.50
N PHE A 196 -0.74 -13.57 14.34
CA PHE A 196 -1.68 -12.57 14.84
C PHE A 196 -1.00 -11.51 15.71
N ARG A 197 0.09 -11.89 16.39
CA ARG A 197 0.90 -10.98 17.21
C ARG A 197 1.86 -10.11 16.41
N THR A 198 2.07 -10.42 15.12
CA THR A 198 2.87 -9.58 14.23
C THR A 198 2.00 -8.47 13.62
N TYR A 199 0.69 -8.67 13.51
CA TYR A 199 -0.20 -7.74 12.83
C TYR A 199 -0.28 -6.38 13.55
N LEU A 200 -0.17 -5.30 12.78
CA LEU A 200 -0.53 -3.95 13.21
C LEU A 200 -1.82 -3.53 12.50
N PRO A 201 -2.87 -3.13 13.24
CA PRO A 201 -4.07 -2.59 12.65
C PRO A 201 -3.80 -1.20 12.05
N HIS A 202 -4.72 -0.76 11.20
CA HIS A 202 -4.78 0.64 10.79
C HIS A 202 -4.99 1.54 12.01
N LEU A 203 -4.40 2.73 11.97
CA LEU A 203 -4.57 3.74 13.02
C LEU A 203 -6.00 4.31 13.01
N GLY A 204 -6.55 4.50 11.82
CA GLY A 204 -7.85 5.14 11.67
C GLY A 204 -8.30 5.30 10.22
N ALA A 205 -9.39 6.03 10.06
CA ALA A 205 -9.89 6.49 8.76
C ALA A 205 -9.72 8.02 8.64
N LEU A 206 -9.21 8.45 7.49
CA LEU A 206 -9.11 9.85 7.10
C LEU A 206 -10.29 10.20 6.19
N ARG A 207 -11.20 11.03 6.68
CA ARG A 207 -12.25 11.65 5.86
C ARG A 207 -11.71 12.92 5.24
N LEU A 208 -11.37 12.85 3.96
CA LEU A 208 -10.76 13.93 3.19
C LEU A 208 -11.78 14.58 2.26
N THR A 209 -11.93 15.89 2.37
CA THR A 209 -12.77 16.71 1.49
C THR A 209 -11.87 17.54 0.58
N VAL A 210 -12.06 17.43 -0.74
CA VAL A 210 -11.50 18.38 -1.71
C VAL A 210 -12.54 19.48 -1.91
N GLU A 211 -12.27 20.67 -1.36
CA GLU A 211 -13.20 21.80 -1.41
C GLU A 211 -13.17 22.40 -2.82
N ARG A 212 -12.04 22.99 -3.21
CA ARG A 212 -11.89 23.76 -4.45
C ARG A 212 -10.43 23.95 -4.83
N ALA A 213 -10.20 24.34 -6.07
CA ALA A 213 -8.94 24.93 -6.50
C ALA A 213 -9.11 26.41 -6.82
N VAL A 214 -8.01 27.16 -6.84
CA VAL A 214 -8.00 28.57 -7.24
C VAL A 214 -6.86 28.84 -8.20
N GLY A 215 -7.09 29.78 -9.11
CA GLY A 215 -6.07 30.26 -10.04
C GLY A 215 -5.62 29.21 -11.05
N ILE A 216 -6.46 28.23 -11.36
CA ILE A 216 -6.17 27.24 -12.41
C ILE A 216 -6.05 27.97 -13.74
N SER A 217 -4.94 27.71 -14.44
CA SER A 217 -4.70 28.22 -15.77
C SER A 217 -4.25 27.07 -16.66
N GLY A 218 -4.84 26.95 -17.85
CA GLY A 218 -4.45 25.90 -18.79
C GLY A 218 -2.95 25.92 -19.13
N PRO A 219 -2.39 24.79 -19.59
CA PRO A 219 -0.96 24.67 -19.86
C PRO A 219 -0.47 25.76 -20.82
N LYS A 220 0.67 26.37 -20.51
CA LYS A 220 1.30 27.41 -21.36
C LYS A 220 1.75 26.79 -22.69
N LYS A 221 0.88 26.77 -23.71
CA LYS A 221 1.19 26.30 -25.07
C LYS A 221 2.39 27.10 -25.65
N SER A 222 3.43 26.42 -26.14
CA SER A 222 4.62 27.04 -26.74
C SER A 222 4.45 27.34 -28.25
N GLY A 223 5.24 28.28 -28.79
CA GLY A 223 5.32 28.58 -30.23
C GLY A 223 4.24 29.52 -30.79
N ALA A 224 4.07 29.54 -32.13
CA ALA A 224 3.22 30.46 -32.91
C ALA A 224 1.75 30.56 -32.44
N LYS A 225 1.26 29.61 -31.62
CA LYS A 225 -0.03 29.68 -30.90
C LYS A 225 -0.11 30.79 -29.85
N ARG A 226 1.02 31.33 -29.35
CA ARG A 226 1.06 32.45 -28.39
C ARG A 226 0.41 33.73 -28.93
N LEU A 227 0.42 33.94 -30.26
CA LEU A 227 -0.20 35.11 -30.90
C LEU A 227 -1.72 34.97 -31.08
N LEU A 228 -2.24 33.74 -31.16
CA LEU A 228 -3.68 33.45 -31.22
C LEU A 228 -4.31 33.26 -29.82
N ALA A 229 -3.52 32.85 -28.82
CA ALA A 229 -3.95 32.60 -27.44
C ALA A 229 -4.33 33.87 -26.64
N LYS A 230 -4.03 35.07 -27.13
CA LYS A 230 -4.50 36.32 -26.49
C LYS A 230 -6.02 36.54 -26.63
N ILE A 231 -6.70 35.76 -27.48
CA ILE A 231 -8.11 35.98 -27.84
C ILE A 231 -9.04 34.90 -27.25
N VAL A 232 -8.53 33.71 -26.93
CA VAL A 232 -9.31 32.62 -26.31
C VAL A 232 -8.47 31.99 -25.20
N LYS A 233 -8.87 32.22 -23.95
CA LYS A 233 -8.30 31.54 -22.78
C LYS A 233 -9.03 30.20 -22.67
N ASP A 234 -8.38 29.10 -23.08
CA ASP A 234 -8.86 27.74 -22.77
C ASP A 234 -8.93 27.64 -21.25
N VAL A 235 -10.13 27.46 -20.71
CA VAL A 235 -10.32 27.18 -19.29
C VAL A 235 -10.50 25.66 -19.15
N PRO A 236 -9.64 24.97 -18.39
CA PRO A 236 -9.69 23.52 -18.25
C PRO A 236 -11.01 23.00 -17.66
N ASP A 237 -11.37 21.77 -18.01
CA ASP A 237 -12.43 20.99 -17.39
C ASP A 237 -11.81 20.17 -16.23
N CYS A 238 -11.77 20.73 -15.02
CA CYS A 238 -10.93 20.23 -13.95
C CYS A 238 -11.57 19.08 -13.14
N TYR A 239 -10.76 18.08 -12.77
CA TYR A 239 -11.05 17.13 -11.71
C TYR A 239 -9.79 16.83 -10.89
N CYS A 240 -9.94 16.21 -9.72
CA CYS A 240 -8.82 15.78 -8.88
C CYS A 240 -8.71 14.25 -8.86
N LYS A 241 -7.49 13.74 -8.99
CA LYS A 241 -7.09 12.40 -8.59
C LYS A 241 -6.41 12.49 -7.23
N VAL A 242 -6.89 11.70 -6.27
CA VAL A 242 -6.42 11.74 -4.89
C VAL A 242 -5.96 10.37 -4.46
N VAL A 243 -4.75 10.28 -3.91
CA VAL A 243 -4.15 9.05 -3.39
C VAL A 243 -3.62 9.30 -1.98
N VAL A 244 -3.89 8.38 -1.05
CA VAL A 244 -3.33 8.39 0.30
C VAL A 244 -2.48 7.13 0.50
N GLY A 245 -1.16 7.28 0.64
CA GLY A 245 -0.25 6.14 0.76
C GLY A 245 -0.30 5.20 -0.45
N ALA A 246 -0.78 3.98 -0.25
CA ALA A 246 -0.98 2.97 -1.29
C ALA A 246 -2.45 2.54 -1.47
N GLU A 247 -3.39 3.32 -0.92
CA GLU A 247 -4.83 3.12 -1.16
C GLU A 247 -5.18 3.40 -2.63
N ASP A 248 -6.36 2.91 -3.06
CA ASP A 248 -6.85 3.14 -4.42
C ASP A 248 -7.08 4.62 -4.71
N GLU A 249 -6.87 5.01 -5.97
CA GLU A 249 -7.09 6.38 -6.43
C GLU A 249 -8.58 6.74 -6.38
N TRP A 250 -8.90 7.85 -5.74
CA TRP A 250 -10.21 8.47 -5.78
C TRP A 250 -10.22 9.63 -6.78
N ARG A 251 -11.23 9.66 -7.66
CA ARG A 251 -11.44 10.73 -8.65
C ARG A 251 -12.69 11.54 -8.30
N THR A 252 -12.59 12.86 -8.28
CA THR A 252 -13.74 13.75 -8.12
C THR A 252 -14.57 13.85 -9.41
N SER A 253 -15.74 14.49 -9.34
CA SER A 253 -16.47 14.94 -10.53
C SER A 253 -15.69 16.01 -11.30
N THR A 254 -15.97 16.12 -12.60
CA THR A 254 -15.38 17.14 -13.47
C THR A 254 -16.16 18.45 -13.37
N LYS A 255 -15.45 19.57 -13.19
CA LYS A 255 -15.99 20.94 -13.23
C LYS A 255 -15.56 21.62 -14.50
N LYS A 256 -16.53 22.03 -15.31
CA LYS A 256 -16.26 22.47 -16.67
C LYS A 256 -15.90 23.94 -16.74
N ASN A 257 -14.85 24.25 -17.50
CA ASN A 257 -14.47 25.61 -17.88
C ASN A 257 -14.41 26.59 -16.69
N ASP A 258 -13.80 26.15 -15.59
CA ASP A 258 -13.70 26.93 -14.35
C ASP A 258 -12.23 27.10 -13.91
N THR A 259 -11.80 28.35 -13.66
CA THR A 259 -10.47 28.65 -13.13
C THR A 259 -10.37 28.47 -11.62
N ASP A 260 -11.51 28.40 -10.94
CA ASP A 260 -11.60 28.29 -9.50
C ASP A 260 -12.64 27.20 -9.11
N PRO A 261 -12.48 25.97 -9.63
CA PRO A 261 -13.50 24.91 -9.54
C PRO A 261 -13.78 24.52 -8.10
N GLU A 262 -15.07 24.38 -7.76
CA GLU A 262 -15.53 23.88 -6.45
C GLU A 262 -16.13 22.47 -6.58
N TRP A 263 -15.48 21.49 -5.94
CA TRP A 263 -15.95 20.11 -5.88
C TRP A 263 -16.81 19.86 -4.65
N ASN A 264 -16.30 20.23 -3.47
CA ASN A 264 -16.92 19.91 -2.17
C ASN A 264 -17.23 18.41 -2.00
N GLU A 265 -16.36 17.57 -2.55
CA GLU A 265 -16.51 16.12 -2.52
C GLU A 265 -15.65 15.50 -1.43
N THR A 266 -16.10 14.39 -0.85
CA THR A 266 -15.47 13.76 0.31
C THR A 266 -15.29 12.27 0.08
N HIS A 267 -14.14 11.74 0.49
CA HIS A 267 -13.83 10.32 0.48
C HIS A 267 -13.11 9.91 1.77
N ASP A 268 -13.28 8.66 2.18
CA ASP A 268 -12.65 8.10 3.37
C ASP A 268 -11.52 7.15 2.96
N PHE A 269 -10.32 7.35 3.51
CA PHE A 269 -9.14 6.51 3.28
C PHE A 269 -8.72 5.79 4.56
N LEU A 270 -8.28 4.54 4.46
CA LEU A 270 -7.65 3.87 5.60
C LEU A 270 -6.23 4.39 5.81
N VAL A 271 -5.85 4.62 7.07
CA VAL A 271 -4.53 5.14 7.42
C VAL A 271 -3.81 4.17 8.35
N ALA A 272 -2.66 3.68 7.90
CA ALA A 272 -1.76 2.81 8.63
C ALA A 272 -0.62 3.57 9.33
N ASP A 273 -0.28 4.76 8.86
CA ASP A 273 0.74 5.62 9.46
C ASP A 273 0.42 7.11 9.20
N HIS A 274 0.67 7.97 10.18
CA HIS A 274 0.41 9.41 10.03
C HIS A 274 1.37 10.08 9.03
N ASP A 275 2.51 9.46 8.71
CA ASP A 275 3.42 9.96 7.66
C ASP A 275 3.04 9.49 6.26
N GLN A 276 1.88 8.83 6.10
CA GLN A 276 1.33 8.58 4.78
C GLN A 276 1.02 9.90 4.05
N ARG A 277 1.46 9.95 2.80
CA ARG A 277 1.33 11.10 1.90
C ARG A 277 -0.06 11.13 1.31
N ILE A 278 -0.67 12.31 1.34
CA ILE A 278 -1.87 12.67 0.60
C ILE A 278 -1.39 13.40 -0.65
N THR A 279 -1.68 12.85 -1.82
CA THR A 279 -1.36 13.45 -3.12
C THR A 279 -2.66 13.88 -3.78
N ILE A 280 -2.73 15.14 -4.21
CA ILE A 280 -3.86 15.70 -4.96
C ILE A 280 -3.33 16.17 -6.30
N ASP A 281 -3.71 15.46 -7.36
CA ASP A 281 -3.32 15.73 -8.74
C ASP A 281 -4.53 16.32 -9.48
N VAL A 282 -4.43 17.59 -9.86
CA VAL A 282 -5.48 18.31 -10.59
C VAL A 282 -5.24 18.10 -12.08
N GLN A 283 -6.27 17.62 -12.76
CA GLN A 283 -6.21 17.19 -14.15
C GLN A 283 -7.30 17.87 -14.98
N ASP A 284 -7.04 18.04 -16.27
CA ASP A 284 -7.99 18.47 -17.30
C ASP A 284 -8.72 17.24 -17.87
N ASP A 285 -10.02 17.34 -18.12
CA ASP A 285 -10.86 16.25 -18.67
C ASP A 285 -10.99 16.35 -20.20
N ASP A 286 -9.89 16.73 -20.86
CA ASP A 286 -9.79 16.82 -22.31
C ASP A 286 -9.19 15.53 -22.91
N LEU A 287 -9.64 15.13 -24.10
CA LEU A 287 -9.22 13.89 -24.76
C LEU A 287 -7.82 14.00 -25.42
N GLY A 288 -6.88 14.74 -24.81
CA GLY A 288 -5.85 15.49 -25.52
C GLY A 288 -4.41 15.51 -24.99
N GLY A 289 -3.95 14.56 -24.16
CA GLY A 289 -2.55 14.12 -24.14
C GLY A 289 -1.51 14.96 -23.35
N ASP A 290 -1.88 16.03 -22.68
CA ASP A 290 -1.10 16.58 -21.55
C ASP A 290 -2.09 17.26 -20.60
N ASP A 291 -2.83 16.38 -19.91
CA ASP A 291 -4.00 16.69 -19.09
C ASP A 291 -3.61 17.03 -17.64
N ASP A 292 -2.30 17.17 -17.35
CA ASP A 292 -1.77 17.50 -16.02
C ASP A 292 -1.75 19.03 -15.82
N ILE A 293 -2.49 19.51 -14.82
CA ILE A 293 -2.53 20.92 -14.44
C ILE A 293 -1.52 21.18 -13.33
N GLY A 294 -1.47 20.29 -12.34
CA GLY A 294 -0.50 20.34 -11.27
C GLY A 294 -0.87 19.45 -10.09
N VAL A 295 0.16 19.11 -9.32
CA VAL A 295 0.10 18.25 -8.16
C VAL A 295 0.47 19.01 -6.89
N ALA A 296 -0.30 18.76 -5.83
CA ALA A 296 0.02 19.14 -4.46
C ALA A 296 0.16 17.89 -3.59
N SER A 297 0.97 17.98 -2.54
CA SER A 297 1.05 16.92 -1.55
C SER A 297 1.22 17.47 -0.14
N THR A 298 0.75 16.70 0.83
CA THR A 298 0.91 16.88 2.27
C THR A 298 0.94 15.50 2.90
N THR A 299 1.08 15.39 4.21
CA THR A 299 0.92 14.14 4.96
C THR A 299 -0.30 14.19 5.86
N VAL A 300 -0.79 13.02 6.28
CA VAL A 300 -1.85 12.93 7.29
C VAL A 300 -1.43 13.69 8.57
N ARG A 301 -0.16 13.56 8.98
CA ARG A 301 0.40 14.31 10.12
C ARG A 301 0.30 15.81 9.90
N GLU A 302 0.79 16.33 8.78
CA GLU A 302 0.86 17.76 8.52
C GLU A 302 -0.53 18.41 8.45
N ILE A 303 -1.49 17.79 7.75
CA ILE A 303 -2.85 18.36 7.67
C ILE A 303 -3.54 18.37 9.03
N LEU A 304 -3.37 17.32 9.85
CA LEU A 304 -3.94 17.25 11.19
C LEU A 304 -3.27 18.24 12.15
N LEU A 305 -1.95 18.42 12.08
CA LEU A 305 -1.23 19.46 12.81
C LEU A 305 -1.64 20.88 12.37
N GLY A 306 -2.04 21.03 11.11
CA GLY A 306 -2.63 22.25 10.54
C GLY A 306 -4.09 22.50 10.94
N GLY A 307 -4.67 21.71 11.84
CA GLY A 307 -6.06 21.84 12.28
C GLY A 307 -7.08 21.17 11.36
N GLY A 308 -6.63 20.29 10.47
CA GLY A 308 -7.48 19.55 9.55
C GLY A 308 -7.91 20.36 8.32
N SER A 309 -7.23 21.47 8.00
CA SER A 309 -7.51 22.26 6.79
C SER A 309 -6.23 22.86 6.26
N GLN A 310 -5.99 22.74 4.95
CA GLN A 310 -4.81 23.28 4.30
C GLN A 310 -5.15 23.84 2.93
N GLN A 311 -4.46 24.93 2.57
CA GLN A 311 -4.37 25.40 1.19
C GLN A 311 -2.97 25.06 0.69
N LEU A 312 -2.87 24.23 -0.34
CA LEU A 312 -1.63 23.69 -0.86
C LEU A 312 -1.30 24.32 -2.22
N ASP A 313 -0.04 24.65 -2.42
CA ASP A 313 0.49 25.13 -3.70
C ASP A 313 0.57 23.97 -4.70
N LEU A 314 0.06 24.19 -5.91
CA LEU A 314 0.20 23.24 -7.01
C LEU A 314 1.54 23.44 -7.71
N THR A 315 2.19 22.32 -8.01
CA THR A 315 3.41 22.28 -8.83
C THR A 315 3.14 21.51 -10.12
N HIS A 316 3.71 21.92 -11.24
CA HIS A 316 3.59 21.21 -12.51
C HIS A 316 4.98 20.84 -12.99
N LYS A 317 5.25 19.54 -13.13
CA LYS A 317 6.57 19.00 -13.52
C LYS A 317 7.71 19.52 -12.62
N GLY A 318 7.42 19.70 -11.33
CA GLY A 318 8.37 20.18 -10.31
C GLY A 318 8.49 21.71 -10.20
N GLU A 319 7.87 22.46 -11.11
CA GLU A 319 7.90 23.93 -11.07
C GLU A 319 6.66 24.49 -10.35
N PRO A 320 6.82 25.53 -9.51
CA PRO A 320 5.69 26.19 -8.86
C PRO A 320 4.69 26.78 -9.86
N THR A 321 3.41 26.72 -9.52
CA THR A 321 2.34 27.42 -10.24
C THR A 321 1.74 28.53 -9.37
N ASP A 322 0.88 29.37 -9.95
CA ASP A 322 0.09 30.35 -9.18
C ASP A 322 -1.19 29.70 -8.58
N ALA A 323 -1.45 28.43 -8.92
CA ALA A 323 -2.67 27.73 -8.55
C ALA A 323 -2.52 27.04 -7.18
N LYS A 324 -3.63 26.95 -6.46
CA LYS A 324 -3.69 26.30 -5.14
C LYS A 324 -4.91 25.40 -5.04
N VAL A 325 -4.84 24.37 -4.21
CA VAL A 325 -5.98 23.51 -3.86
C VAL A 325 -6.28 23.61 -2.36
N VAL A 326 -7.56 23.63 -1.99
CA VAL A 326 -8.02 23.68 -0.60
C VAL A 326 -8.63 22.33 -0.22
N VAL A 327 -8.12 21.76 0.86
CA VAL A 327 -8.52 20.45 1.37
C VAL A 327 -8.81 20.48 2.86
N HIS A 328 -9.75 19.65 3.31
CA HIS A 328 -10.09 19.45 4.71
C HIS A 328 -9.99 17.98 5.09
N ALA A 329 -9.50 17.70 6.29
CA ALA A 329 -9.37 16.36 6.82
C ALA A 329 -9.98 16.25 8.21
N ARG A 330 -10.77 15.19 8.43
CA ARG A 330 -11.20 14.73 9.74
C ARG A 330 -10.65 13.32 9.95
N PHE A 331 -9.98 13.08 11.08
CA PHE A 331 -9.42 11.77 11.41
C PHE A 331 -10.27 11.07 12.46
N PHE A 332 -10.51 9.78 12.25
CA PHE A 332 -11.24 8.92 13.16
C PHE A 332 -10.36 7.74 13.57
N ASN A 333 -10.12 7.56 14.86
CA ASN A 333 -9.42 6.39 15.38
C ASN A 333 -10.30 5.15 15.26
N PHE A 334 -9.69 4.02 14.96
CA PHE A 334 -10.35 2.73 15.14
C PHE A 334 -10.37 2.34 16.63
N VAL A 335 -11.54 1.93 17.12
CA VAL A 335 -11.75 1.60 18.55
C VAL A 335 -12.44 0.26 18.73
N GLU A 336 -12.16 -0.38 19.86
CA GLU A 336 -12.70 -1.69 20.25
C GLU A 336 -14.04 -1.54 21.00
N ASP A 337 -14.98 -0.78 20.43
CA ASP A 337 -16.27 -0.48 21.05
C ASP A 337 -17.44 -0.90 20.15
N ALA A 338 -18.24 -1.86 20.63
CA ALA A 338 -19.44 -2.36 19.96
C ALA A 338 -20.47 -1.25 19.70
N GLY A 339 -20.57 -0.28 20.62
CA GLY A 339 -21.44 0.88 20.45
C GLY A 339 -20.96 1.78 19.32
N ALA A 340 -19.65 1.99 19.20
CA ALA A 340 -19.07 2.82 18.15
C ALA A 340 -19.31 2.22 16.74
N ILE A 341 -19.29 0.89 16.59
CA ILE A 341 -19.58 0.27 15.28
C ILE A 341 -21.08 0.27 14.96
N THR A 342 -21.95 0.01 15.94
CA THR A 342 -23.41 -0.13 15.71
C THR A 342 -24.18 1.19 15.70
N ALA A 343 -23.70 2.22 16.41
CA ALA A 343 -24.40 3.50 16.54
C ALA A 343 -23.97 4.55 15.51
N THR A 344 -22.88 4.30 14.77
CA THR A 344 -22.37 5.26 13.79
C THR A 344 -23.34 5.43 12.64
N ARG A 345 -23.74 6.68 12.41
CA ARG A 345 -24.59 7.05 11.28
C ARG A 345 -23.71 7.44 10.10
N SER A 346 -24.13 7.00 8.92
CA SER A 346 -23.47 7.38 7.69
C SER A 346 -24.19 8.55 7.01
N GLU A 347 -23.42 9.47 6.46
CA GLU A 347 -23.90 10.60 5.65
C GLU A 347 -24.19 10.19 4.20
N ASN A 348 -23.56 9.11 3.70
CA ASN A 348 -23.77 8.54 2.37
C ASN A 348 -23.52 7.00 2.37
N GLN A 349 -23.71 6.31 1.23
CA GLN A 349 -23.59 4.84 1.21
C GLN A 349 -22.15 4.32 1.31
N ASP A 350 -21.18 5.06 0.78
CA ASP A 350 -19.78 4.61 0.66
C ASP A 350 -18.91 5.02 1.85
N GLN A 351 -19.46 5.83 2.76
CA GLN A 351 -18.74 6.35 3.92
C GLN A 351 -18.41 5.23 4.91
N ILE A 352 -17.15 5.24 5.38
CA ILE A 352 -16.64 4.25 6.32
C ILE A 352 -17.21 4.57 7.71
N VAL A 353 -17.79 3.54 8.35
CA VAL A 353 -18.31 3.59 9.72
C VAL A 353 -17.55 2.65 10.68
N GLY A 354 -16.64 1.83 10.14
CA GLY A 354 -15.78 0.92 10.88
C GLY A 354 -14.85 0.13 9.98
N LEU A 355 -14.14 -0.84 10.55
CA LEU A 355 -13.26 -1.74 9.82
C LEU A 355 -13.45 -3.17 10.34
N ALA A 356 -13.70 -4.10 9.43
CA ALA A 356 -13.57 -5.53 9.70
C ALA A 356 -12.22 -6.00 9.16
N THR A 357 -11.48 -6.77 9.95
CA THR A 357 -10.21 -7.39 9.53
C THR A 357 -10.28 -8.88 9.76
N VAL A 358 -9.91 -9.65 8.73
CA VAL A 358 -9.77 -11.11 8.81
C VAL A 358 -8.32 -11.48 8.56
N LEU A 359 -7.67 -12.02 9.59
CA LEU A 359 -6.31 -12.56 9.52
C LEU A 359 -6.40 -14.07 9.32
N VAL A 360 -5.79 -14.57 8.25
CA VAL A 360 -5.68 -16.01 7.97
C VAL A 360 -4.24 -16.44 8.23
N ALA A 361 -3.99 -17.14 9.34
CA ALA A 361 -2.66 -17.61 9.70
C ALA A 361 -2.30 -18.89 8.95
N SER A 362 -3.09 -19.95 9.08
CA SER A 362 -2.77 -21.26 8.52
C SER A 362 -4.00 -22.14 8.32
N ALA A 363 -3.86 -23.20 7.52
CA ALA A 363 -4.72 -24.37 7.58
C ALA A 363 -3.95 -25.52 8.22
N LEU A 364 -4.65 -26.42 8.91
CA LEU A 364 -4.06 -27.60 9.57
C LEU A 364 -4.84 -28.86 9.19
N GLY A 365 -4.14 -29.98 9.11
CA GLY A 365 -4.76 -31.30 8.93
C GLY A 365 -5.29 -31.57 7.52
N LEU A 366 -4.76 -30.89 6.49
CA LEU A 366 -5.14 -31.17 5.11
C LEU A 366 -4.81 -32.63 4.75
N GLN A 367 -5.66 -33.24 3.92
CA GLN A 367 -5.53 -34.63 3.49
C GLN A 367 -5.40 -34.71 1.97
N GLY A 368 -4.79 -35.79 1.46
CA GLY A 368 -4.67 -36.07 0.03
C GLY A 368 -3.23 -36.31 -0.43
N GLN A 369 -3.02 -36.32 -1.74
CA GLN A 369 -1.68 -36.48 -2.31
C GLN A 369 -0.91 -35.16 -2.24
N ARG A 370 0.27 -35.20 -1.63
CA ARG A 370 1.13 -34.04 -1.35
C ARG A 370 1.34 -33.13 -2.57
N ASP A 371 1.65 -33.73 -3.72
CA ASP A 371 2.02 -32.99 -4.93
C ASP A 371 0.79 -32.49 -5.73
N GLU A 372 -0.41 -32.94 -5.37
CA GLU A 372 -1.68 -32.50 -5.96
C GLU A 372 -2.36 -31.37 -5.16
N LEU A 373 -1.94 -31.17 -3.91
CA LEU A 373 -2.46 -30.14 -3.03
C LEU A 373 -2.06 -28.74 -3.51
N ASN A 374 -3.07 -27.90 -3.70
CA ASN A 374 -2.96 -26.48 -3.97
C ASN A 374 -3.95 -25.68 -3.11
N PRO A 375 -3.78 -25.68 -1.77
CA PRO A 375 -4.74 -25.06 -0.87
C PRO A 375 -4.69 -23.53 -0.90
N SER A 376 -5.86 -22.92 -0.68
CA SER A 376 -6.03 -21.49 -0.40
C SER A 376 -7.28 -21.27 0.43
N ILE A 377 -7.34 -20.15 1.15
CA ILE A 377 -8.51 -19.79 1.95
C ILE A 377 -9.27 -18.67 1.25
N LYS A 378 -10.57 -18.85 1.06
CA LYS A 378 -11.50 -17.82 0.63
C LYS A 378 -12.24 -17.27 1.85
N VAL A 379 -12.25 -15.95 1.98
CA VAL A 379 -12.98 -15.22 3.02
C VAL A 379 -14.08 -14.42 2.35
N SER A 380 -15.31 -14.56 2.82
CA SER A 380 -16.44 -13.78 2.32
C SER A 380 -17.21 -13.10 3.46
N TRP A 381 -17.67 -11.88 3.23
CA TRP A 381 -18.62 -11.18 4.10
C TRP A 381 -19.62 -10.39 3.25
N GLY A 382 -20.88 -10.83 3.26
CA GLY A 382 -21.87 -10.36 2.30
C GLY A 382 -21.42 -10.63 0.85
N ALA A 383 -21.39 -9.60 0.02
CA ALA A 383 -20.92 -9.69 -1.37
C ALA A 383 -19.39 -9.53 -1.53
N LYS A 384 -18.66 -9.20 -0.46
CA LYS A 384 -17.21 -9.02 -0.50
C LYS A 384 -16.53 -10.38 -0.41
N GLU A 385 -15.62 -10.68 -1.32
CA GLU A 385 -14.86 -11.94 -1.33
C GLU A 385 -13.37 -11.66 -1.51
N PHE A 386 -12.56 -12.39 -0.75
CA PHE A 386 -11.10 -12.33 -0.80
C PHE A 386 -10.53 -13.74 -0.78
N ARG A 387 -9.30 -13.90 -1.30
CA ARG A 387 -8.66 -15.20 -1.37
C ARG A 387 -7.18 -15.09 -1.08
N THR A 388 -6.65 -16.03 -0.32
CA THR A 388 -5.21 -16.10 -0.08
C THR A 388 -4.47 -16.58 -1.31
N ALA A 389 -3.17 -16.26 -1.40
CA ALA A 389 -2.32 -16.93 -2.37
C ALA A 389 -2.40 -18.46 -2.17
N ALA A 390 -2.54 -19.20 -3.28
CA ALA A 390 -2.52 -20.65 -3.23
C ALA A 390 -1.11 -21.15 -2.92
N LYS A 391 -1.01 -22.19 -2.09
CA LYS A 391 0.27 -22.82 -1.74
C LYS A 391 0.46 -24.08 -2.56
N SER A 392 1.67 -24.35 -2.99
CA SER A 392 2.04 -25.61 -3.62
C SER A 392 3.19 -26.22 -2.85
N TYR A 393 3.29 -27.54 -2.88
CA TYR A 393 4.40 -28.22 -2.25
C TYR A 393 5.75 -27.80 -2.86
N SER A 394 6.71 -27.53 -1.99
CA SER A 394 8.13 -27.44 -2.34
C SER A 394 8.97 -28.09 -1.23
N PRO A 395 10.21 -28.54 -1.52
CA PRO A 395 11.06 -29.15 -0.49
C PRO A 395 11.21 -28.24 0.73
N GLY A 396 10.87 -28.75 1.92
CA GLY A 396 10.90 -28.02 3.18
C GLY A 396 9.59 -27.33 3.59
N THR A 397 8.54 -27.37 2.75
CA THR A 397 7.21 -26.88 3.13
C THR A 397 6.32 -28.00 3.66
N ASP A 398 5.66 -27.76 4.78
CA ASP A 398 4.55 -28.60 5.24
C ASP A 398 3.27 -28.19 4.51
N ILE A 399 2.98 -28.86 3.38
CA ILE A 399 1.78 -28.59 2.58
C ILE A 399 0.50 -29.08 3.26
N PHE A 400 0.60 -29.92 4.30
CA PHE A 400 -0.57 -30.38 5.06
C PHE A 400 -0.97 -29.40 6.16
N ASN A 401 -0.04 -28.54 6.58
CA ASN A 401 -0.24 -27.48 7.56
C ASN A 401 0.29 -26.11 7.04
N PRO A 402 -0.18 -25.63 5.87
CA PRO A 402 0.41 -24.47 5.22
C PRO A 402 0.12 -23.17 5.99
N SER A 403 1.11 -22.28 6.09
CA SER A 403 0.89 -20.91 6.52
C SER A 403 0.55 -19.99 5.34
N PHE A 404 -0.43 -19.12 5.54
CA PHE A 404 -0.84 -18.10 4.59
C PHE A 404 -0.37 -16.71 5.03
N ASP A 405 -0.48 -16.42 6.33
CA ASP A 405 -0.03 -15.18 6.96
C ASP A 405 -0.54 -13.92 6.22
N GLN A 406 -1.84 -13.92 5.90
CA GLN A 406 -2.47 -12.88 5.07
C GLN A 406 -3.63 -12.19 5.79
N ALA A 407 -3.76 -10.88 5.57
CA ALA A 407 -4.80 -10.05 6.15
C ALA A 407 -5.75 -9.54 5.06
N PHE A 408 -7.05 -9.64 5.29
CA PHE A 408 -8.10 -9.01 4.49
C PHE A 408 -8.75 -7.91 5.30
N ARG A 409 -8.84 -6.72 4.71
CA ARG A 409 -9.40 -5.52 5.36
C ARG A 409 -10.65 -5.13 4.59
N ILE A 410 -11.76 -5.00 5.30
CA ILE A 410 -13.07 -4.71 4.73
C ILE A 410 -13.57 -3.44 5.39
N PRO A 411 -13.48 -2.28 4.71
CA PRO A 411 -14.13 -1.07 5.17
C PRO A 411 -15.61 -1.36 5.41
N VAL A 412 -16.09 -1.05 6.61
CA VAL A 412 -17.48 -1.27 7.00
C VAL A 412 -18.25 -0.02 6.62
N THR A 413 -19.32 -0.21 5.87
CA THR A 413 -20.30 0.81 5.48
C THR A 413 -21.63 0.53 6.18
N ALA A 414 -22.53 1.52 6.22
CA ALA A 414 -23.80 1.37 6.95
C ALA A 414 -24.73 0.28 6.36
N ASP A 415 -24.66 0.01 5.06
CA ASP A 415 -25.42 -1.05 4.40
C ASP A 415 -24.95 -2.44 4.83
N LEU A 416 -23.65 -2.65 5.05
CA LEU A 416 -23.11 -3.90 5.59
C LEU A 416 -23.61 -4.19 7.02
N LEU A 417 -23.94 -3.14 7.78
CA LEU A 417 -24.46 -3.26 9.15
C LEU A 417 -25.98 -3.31 9.24
N ALA A 418 -26.71 -2.96 8.18
CA ALA A 418 -28.17 -2.95 8.19
C ALA A 418 -28.76 -4.37 8.32
N ASN A 419 -28.09 -5.35 7.72
CA ASN A 419 -28.38 -6.79 7.90
C ASN A 419 -27.06 -7.57 7.76
N PRO A 420 -26.25 -7.63 8.82
CA PRO A 420 -24.90 -8.14 8.72
C PRO A 420 -24.90 -9.64 8.47
N ALA A 421 -24.33 -10.04 7.34
CA ALA A 421 -24.08 -11.45 7.03
C ALA A 421 -23.05 -12.04 8.00
N GLY A 422 -23.02 -13.38 8.12
CA GLY A 422 -21.91 -14.07 8.75
C GLY A 422 -20.62 -13.93 7.95
N PHE A 423 -19.49 -14.00 8.65
CA PHE A 423 -18.18 -14.16 8.02
C PHE A 423 -18.00 -15.62 7.61
N ARG A 424 -17.70 -15.85 6.33
CA ARG A 424 -17.46 -17.19 5.80
C ARG A 424 -15.98 -17.40 5.56
N ILE A 425 -15.43 -18.50 6.09
CA ILE A 425 -14.08 -18.97 5.81
C ILE A 425 -14.19 -20.32 5.11
N ALA A 426 -13.75 -20.37 3.86
CA ALA A 426 -13.80 -21.57 3.02
C ALA A 426 -12.39 -22.02 2.64
N LEU A 427 -12.11 -23.30 2.85
CA LEU A 427 -10.91 -23.97 2.38
C LEU A 427 -11.16 -24.43 0.94
N LEU A 428 -10.27 -24.00 0.04
CA LEU A 428 -10.26 -24.42 -1.35
C LEU A 428 -9.04 -25.28 -1.64
N ASN A 429 -9.16 -26.21 -2.57
CA ASN A 429 -8.05 -26.83 -3.27
C ASN A 429 -8.21 -26.56 -4.77
N LYS A 430 -7.29 -25.80 -5.37
CA LYS A 430 -7.46 -25.24 -6.72
C LYS A 430 -8.77 -24.44 -6.83
N ALA A 431 -9.76 -24.90 -7.58
CA ALA A 431 -11.06 -24.22 -7.72
C ALA A 431 -12.14 -24.81 -6.80
N ASP A 432 -11.90 -25.98 -6.22
CA ASP A 432 -12.92 -26.74 -5.50
C ASP A 432 -12.94 -26.34 -4.03
N GLU A 433 -14.14 -26.08 -3.50
CA GLU A 433 -14.36 -25.87 -2.08
C GLU A 433 -14.42 -27.22 -1.37
N THR A 434 -13.49 -27.47 -0.45
CA THR A 434 -13.34 -28.75 0.25
C THR A 434 -13.88 -28.73 1.68
N GLY A 435 -14.17 -27.54 2.20
CA GLY A 435 -14.69 -27.33 3.54
C GLY A 435 -14.90 -25.85 3.83
N ALA A 436 -15.77 -25.53 4.79
CA ALA A 436 -15.97 -24.16 5.21
C ALA A 436 -16.73 -24.06 6.53
N VAL A 437 -16.70 -22.85 7.09
CA VAL A 437 -17.37 -22.47 8.33
C VAL A 437 -17.96 -21.06 8.15
N GLU A 438 -19.08 -20.83 8.84
CA GLU A 438 -19.73 -19.52 8.90
C GLU A 438 -19.75 -19.05 10.35
N ILE A 439 -19.25 -17.84 10.60
CA ILE A 439 -19.15 -17.20 11.90
C ILE A 439 -20.16 -16.05 11.91
N PRO A 440 -21.23 -16.12 12.72
CA PRO A 440 -22.19 -15.02 12.85
C PRO A 440 -21.50 -13.70 13.22
N PHE A 441 -21.98 -12.59 12.64
CA PHE A 441 -21.48 -11.25 12.98
C PHE A 441 -21.59 -10.95 14.48
N GLU A 442 -22.71 -11.35 15.09
CA GLU A 442 -22.98 -11.18 16.53
C GLU A 442 -21.95 -11.90 17.42
N ASP A 443 -21.41 -13.04 16.97
CA ASP A 443 -20.40 -13.78 17.73
C ASP A 443 -19.08 -13.02 17.80
N VAL A 444 -18.74 -12.26 16.74
CA VAL A 444 -17.57 -11.37 16.73
C VAL A 444 -17.85 -10.12 17.55
N LEU A 445 -19.06 -9.55 17.44
CA LEU A 445 -19.47 -8.35 18.17
C LEU A 445 -19.52 -8.59 19.69
N ALA A 446 -19.90 -9.79 20.13
CA ALA A 446 -19.94 -10.17 21.53
C ALA A 446 -18.58 -10.65 22.09
N ALA A 447 -17.58 -10.88 21.23
CA ALA A 447 -16.28 -11.37 21.66
C ALA A 447 -15.47 -10.26 22.39
N PRO A 448 -14.64 -10.63 23.38
CA PRO A 448 -13.75 -9.67 24.05
C PRO A 448 -12.87 -8.90 23.05
N GLY A 449 -12.83 -7.57 23.18
CA GLY A 449 -12.08 -6.70 22.28
C GLY A 449 -12.62 -6.68 20.83
N LEU A 450 -13.83 -7.20 20.59
CA LEU A 450 -14.40 -7.40 19.26
C LEU A 450 -13.55 -8.30 18.38
N VAL A 451 -12.85 -9.29 18.96
CA VAL A 451 -11.96 -10.21 18.25
C VAL A 451 -12.36 -11.66 18.51
N LYS A 452 -12.67 -12.38 17.43
CA LYS A 452 -12.89 -13.83 17.44
C LYS A 452 -11.70 -14.52 16.77
N GLU A 453 -10.81 -15.06 17.58
CA GLU A 453 -9.60 -15.77 17.14
C GLU A 453 -9.65 -17.24 17.55
N GLU A 454 -9.71 -18.15 16.56
CA GLU A 454 -9.86 -19.59 16.81
C GLU A 454 -9.21 -20.42 15.69
N SER A 455 -9.08 -21.72 15.92
CA SER A 455 -8.90 -22.72 14.87
C SER A 455 -10.27 -23.24 14.46
N PHE A 456 -10.85 -22.64 13.43
CA PHE A 456 -12.20 -22.99 12.98
C PHE A 456 -12.22 -24.33 12.25
N ASP A 457 -13.10 -25.23 12.66
CA ASP A 457 -13.35 -26.49 11.94
C ASP A 457 -14.07 -26.20 10.63
N VAL A 458 -13.42 -26.51 9.51
CA VAL A 458 -13.99 -26.34 8.17
C VAL A 458 -14.51 -27.67 7.59
N GLY A 459 -14.46 -28.75 8.37
CA GLY A 459 -14.87 -30.10 7.98
C GLY A 459 -13.71 -30.95 7.45
N SER A 460 -14.01 -32.23 7.21
CA SER A 460 -13.07 -33.22 6.66
C SER A 460 -11.77 -33.41 7.47
N GLY A 461 -11.80 -33.08 8.77
CA GLY A 461 -10.65 -33.15 9.66
C GLY A 461 -9.65 -32.00 9.51
N ALA A 462 -9.99 -30.98 8.72
CA ALA A 462 -9.16 -29.79 8.54
C ALA A 462 -9.67 -28.62 9.39
N THR A 463 -8.75 -27.78 9.87
CA THR A 463 -9.08 -26.53 10.55
C THR A 463 -8.37 -25.35 9.89
N VAL A 464 -8.94 -24.16 10.02
CA VAL A 464 -8.32 -22.90 9.58
C VAL A 464 -8.11 -22.03 10.80
N ARG A 465 -6.85 -21.70 11.10
CA ARG A 465 -6.51 -20.76 12.18
C ARG A 465 -6.65 -19.35 11.65
N ALA A 466 -7.64 -18.62 12.17
CA ALA A 466 -7.96 -17.26 11.74
C ALA A 466 -8.39 -16.37 12.91
N SER A 467 -8.29 -15.06 12.70
CA SER A 467 -8.80 -14.04 13.61
C SER A 467 -9.68 -13.07 12.85
N ILE A 468 -10.90 -12.83 13.34
CA ILE A 468 -11.86 -11.87 12.79
C ILE A 468 -12.03 -10.77 13.83
N SER A 469 -11.77 -9.52 13.45
CA SER A 469 -11.90 -8.37 14.35
C SER A 469 -12.77 -7.28 13.76
N LEU A 470 -13.57 -6.63 14.61
CA LEU A 470 -14.34 -5.43 14.29
C LEU A 470 -13.76 -4.22 15.02
N ARG A 471 -13.78 -3.07 14.35
CA ARG A 471 -13.41 -1.76 14.91
C ARG A 471 -14.44 -0.72 14.52
N GLY A 472 -14.97 0.01 15.49
CA GLY A 472 -15.79 1.20 15.25
C GLY A 472 -14.93 2.44 15.01
N LEU A 473 -15.56 3.56 14.68
CA LEU A 473 -14.88 4.86 14.52
C LEU A 473 -15.14 5.79 15.71
N GLN A 474 -14.09 6.48 16.16
CA GLN A 474 -14.20 7.57 17.11
C GLN A 474 -13.40 8.79 16.62
N PRO A 475 -13.99 10.00 16.58
CA PRO A 475 -13.25 11.20 16.20
C PRO A 475 -11.97 11.36 17.02
N ALA A 476 -10.84 11.57 16.33
CA ALA A 476 -9.57 11.82 16.99
C ALA A 476 -9.57 13.27 17.49
N HIS A 477 -9.84 13.45 18.78
CA HIS A 477 -10.01 14.77 19.33
C HIS A 477 -8.75 15.57 19.44
#